data_AF-A0A945DXP8-F1
#
_entry.id   AF-A0A945DXP8-F1
#
_cell.length_a   1.000
_cell.length_b   1.000
_cell.length_c   1.000
_cell.angle_alpha   90.00
_cell.angle_beta   90.00
_cell.angle_gamma   90.00
#
_symmetry.space_group_name_H-M   'P 1'
#
loop_
_entity.id
_entity.type
_entity.pdbx_description
1 polymer ?
#
loop_
_entity_poly.entity_id
_entity_poly.type
_entity_poly.pdbx_seq_one_letter_code
_entity_poly.pdbx_strand_id
1 'polypeptide(L)'
;MFFCMTFARHICLVVSAALVFFAWPSGLIAAEIDFSRDIRPLLSDNCFACHGPDATQRKADLRLDTRDGALAELDGTTAVVPGKPSESELVARIITDDEDDLMPPPDSGKKLDATQKALLQRWIAEGAEYDLHWAYKPVARPVPPRVKNDSFVLNDIDRFVLATLRTKGHEPAREADRRTLIRRLSFDLTGLPPTWEQVRAFVADSSPRAVGKLVDRLLASPHYGERMAIYWLDLVRYAD
;
A
#
# COMPACT_ATOMS: atom_id res chain seq x y z
N MET A 1 -11.76 -28.00 -83.31
CA MET A 1 -12.11 -29.37 -82.90
C MET A 1 -12.45 -29.28 -81.40
N PHE A 2 -13.75 -29.14 -81.06
CA PHE A 2 -14.55 -30.20 -80.39
C PHE A 2 -13.92 -30.66 -79.07
N PHE A 3 -14.55 -30.70 -77.90
CA PHE A 3 -15.92 -30.46 -77.45
C PHE A 3 -15.93 -30.63 -75.90
N CYS A 4 -17.07 -30.32 -75.28
CA CYS A 4 -17.63 -30.98 -74.09
C CYS A 4 -17.41 -30.38 -72.68
N MET A 5 -18.45 -29.63 -72.29
CA MET A 5 -19.08 -29.47 -70.97
C MET A 5 -18.84 -30.59 -69.94
N THR A 6 -18.78 -30.21 -68.66
CA THR A 6 -19.72 -30.72 -67.64
C THR A 6 -19.88 -29.75 -66.48
N PHE A 7 -21.14 -29.47 -66.17
CA PHE A 7 -21.68 -28.72 -65.04
C PHE A 7 -21.42 -29.46 -63.72
N ALA A 8 -20.98 -28.75 -62.67
CA ALA A 8 -21.09 -29.23 -61.29
C ALA A 8 -21.59 -28.08 -60.40
N ARG A 9 -22.82 -28.24 -59.89
CA ARG A 9 -23.49 -27.36 -58.93
C ARG A 9 -22.78 -27.48 -57.58
N HIS A 10 -22.24 -26.40 -57.06
CA HIS A 10 -21.85 -26.32 -55.65
C HIS A 10 -22.84 -25.44 -54.89
N ILE A 11 -23.42 -26.07 -53.88
CA ILE A 11 -24.43 -25.58 -52.95
C ILE A 11 -23.79 -24.49 -52.07
N CYS A 12 -24.39 -23.30 -52.07
CA CYS A 12 -24.03 -22.20 -51.18
C CYS A 12 -24.58 -22.50 -49.77
N LEU A 13 -23.74 -22.96 -48.86
CA LEU A 13 -24.05 -23.05 -47.42
C LEU A 13 -23.79 -21.67 -46.79
N VAL A 14 -24.86 -20.93 -46.52
CA VAL A 14 -24.81 -19.71 -45.72
C VAL A 14 -24.75 -20.12 -44.24
N VAL A 15 -23.58 -19.98 -43.63
CA VAL A 15 -23.42 -20.13 -42.17
C VAL A 15 -23.65 -18.76 -41.53
N SER A 16 -24.86 -18.54 -41.01
CA SER A 16 -25.18 -17.37 -40.20
C SER A 16 -24.53 -17.51 -38.82
N ALA A 17 -23.44 -16.79 -38.58
CA ALA A 17 -22.83 -16.69 -37.26
C ALA A 17 -23.63 -15.73 -36.37
N ALA A 18 -24.42 -16.25 -35.45
CA ALA A 18 -25.05 -15.47 -34.38
C ALA A 18 -24.01 -15.16 -33.30
N LEU A 19 -23.47 -13.93 -33.30
CA LEU A 19 -22.63 -13.40 -32.24
C LEU A 19 -23.51 -13.04 -31.04
N VAL A 20 -23.61 -13.95 -30.06
CA VAL A 20 -24.14 -13.64 -28.74
C VAL A 20 -23.06 -12.89 -27.97
N PHE A 21 -23.19 -11.56 -27.89
CA PHE A 21 -22.40 -10.75 -26.98
C PHE A 21 -22.81 -11.09 -25.54
N PHE A 22 -22.06 -12.00 -24.90
CA PHE A 22 -22.04 -12.12 -23.45
C PHE A 22 -21.41 -10.84 -22.89
N ALA A 23 -22.24 -9.87 -22.52
CA ALA A 23 -21.85 -8.76 -21.68
C ALA A 23 -21.46 -9.34 -20.31
N TRP A 24 -20.16 -9.53 -20.08
CA TRP A 24 -19.63 -9.84 -18.77
C TRP A 24 -19.86 -8.60 -17.90
N PRO A 25 -20.65 -8.67 -16.82
CA PRO A 25 -20.72 -7.56 -15.90
C PRO A 25 -19.36 -7.51 -15.20
N SER A 26 -18.50 -6.59 -15.65
CA SER A 26 -17.34 -6.13 -14.91
C SER A 26 -17.84 -5.27 -13.74
N GLY A 27 -18.52 -5.91 -12.79
CA GLY A 27 -18.71 -5.35 -11.48
C GLY A 27 -17.35 -5.33 -10.79
N LEU A 28 -16.60 -4.25 -10.99
CA LEU A 28 -15.53 -3.88 -10.06
C LEU A 28 -16.23 -3.62 -8.73
N ILE A 29 -16.28 -4.62 -7.85
CA ILE A 29 -16.56 -4.38 -6.44
C ILE A 29 -15.43 -3.45 -6.00
N ALA A 30 -15.77 -2.17 -5.79
CA ALA A 30 -14.87 -1.23 -5.17
C ALA A 30 -14.44 -1.84 -3.83
N ALA A 31 -13.13 -1.87 -3.57
CA ALA A 31 -12.61 -2.43 -2.33
C ALA A 31 -13.28 -1.73 -1.14
N GLU A 32 -13.68 -2.53 -0.14
CA GLU A 32 -14.24 -2.06 1.12
C GLU A 32 -13.32 -1.03 1.76
N ILE A 33 -13.90 0.07 2.27
CA ILE A 33 -13.15 1.11 2.96
C ILE A 33 -12.62 0.53 4.28
N ASP A 34 -11.32 0.62 4.47
CA ASP A 34 -10.68 0.35 5.75
C ASP A 34 -10.31 1.67 6.41
N PHE A 35 -10.91 1.99 7.57
CA PHE A 35 -10.65 3.25 8.25
C PHE A 35 -9.15 3.47 8.55
N SER A 36 -8.42 2.43 8.93
CA SER A 36 -7.01 2.54 9.31
C SER A 36 -6.09 2.82 8.11
N ARG A 37 -6.38 2.21 6.97
CA ARG A 37 -5.61 2.32 5.73
C ARG A 37 -6.01 3.55 4.91
N ASP A 38 -7.31 3.81 4.81
CA ASP A 38 -7.87 4.71 3.80
C ASP A 38 -8.27 6.08 4.38
N ILE A 39 -8.80 6.13 5.62
CA ILE A 39 -9.43 7.34 6.18
C ILE A 39 -8.55 8.04 7.22
N ARG A 40 -8.00 7.28 8.17
CA ARG A 40 -7.17 7.81 9.25
C ARG A 40 -5.97 8.61 8.71
N PRO A 41 -5.23 8.18 7.66
CA PRO A 41 -4.16 8.99 7.10
C PRO A 41 -4.69 10.32 6.54
N LEU A 42 -5.84 10.34 5.86
CA LEU A 42 -6.44 11.57 5.36
C LEU A 42 -6.78 12.54 6.49
N LEU A 43 -7.43 12.06 7.56
CA LEU A 43 -7.77 12.89 8.71
C LEU A 43 -6.53 13.35 9.50
N SER A 44 -5.53 12.48 9.65
CA SER A 44 -4.26 12.81 10.30
C SER A 44 -3.50 13.88 9.54
N ASP A 45 -3.39 13.71 8.23
CA ASP A 45 -2.63 14.61 7.39
C ASP A 45 -3.34 15.95 7.23
N ASN A 46 -4.68 15.98 7.17
CA ASN A 46 -5.43 17.18 6.78
C ASN A 46 -6.23 17.85 7.91
N CYS A 47 -6.56 17.15 8.99
CA CYS A 47 -7.56 17.63 9.96
C CYS A 47 -7.05 17.67 11.42
N PHE A 48 -6.28 16.67 11.87
CA PHE A 48 -5.95 16.51 13.30
C PHE A 48 -5.07 17.62 13.89
N ALA A 49 -4.38 18.40 13.05
CA ALA A 49 -3.63 19.56 13.53
C ALA A 49 -4.55 20.60 14.23
N CYS A 50 -5.79 20.77 13.76
CA CYS A 50 -6.75 21.72 14.32
C CYS A 50 -7.97 21.03 14.97
N HIS A 51 -8.26 19.78 14.65
CA HIS A 51 -9.43 19.03 15.14
C HIS A 51 -9.04 17.67 15.73
N GLY A 52 -7.87 17.60 16.37
CA GLY A 52 -7.30 16.38 16.93
C GLY A 52 -7.12 16.43 18.44
N PRO A 53 -6.17 15.64 18.99
CA PRO A 53 -6.07 15.42 20.43
C PRO A 53 -5.54 16.63 21.22
N ASP A 54 -4.80 17.55 20.59
CA ASP A 54 -4.26 18.73 21.27
C ASP A 54 -5.37 19.75 21.57
N ALA A 55 -5.73 19.91 22.85
CA ALA A 55 -6.76 20.83 23.29
C ALA A 55 -6.40 22.31 23.11
N THR A 56 -5.11 22.65 23.07
CA THR A 56 -4.66 24.05 22.97
C THR A 56 -4.74 24.61 21.56
N GLN A 57 -4.64 23.73 20.55
CA GLN A 57 -4.75 24.07 19.13
C GLN A 57 -6.13 23.75 18.55
N ARG A 58 -7.02 23.14 19.36
CA ARG A 58 -8.29 22.63 18.88
C ARG A 58 -9.25 23.76 18.54
N LYS A 59 -9.75 23.75 17.30
CA LYS A 59 -10.79 24.66 16.83
C LYS A 59 -12.16 24.01 17.00
N ALA A 60 -13.15 24.81 17.39
CA ALA A 60 -14.55 24.43 17.58
C ALA A 60 -14.76 23.23 18.53
N ASP A 61 -13.81 22.98 19.44
CA ASP A 61 -13.76 21.80 20.32
C ASP A 61 -13.92 20.43 19.62
N LEU A 62 -13.85 20.40 18.28
CA LEU A 62 -14.12 19.24 17.46
C LEU A 62 -12.97 18.22 17.52
N ARG A 63 -13.34 16.95 17.70
CA ARG A 63 -12.43 15.81 17.83
C ARG A 63 -12.67 14.79 16.72
N LEU A 64 -12.00 14.97 15.58
CA LEU A 64 -12.08 14.00 14.47
C LEU A 64 -11.21 12.75 14.70
N ASP A 65 -10.30 12.81 15.67
CA ASP A 65 -9.41 11.70 16.04
C ASP A 65 -10.11 10.60 16.85
N THR A 66 -11.31 10.87 17.38
CA THR A 66 -12.14 9.88 18.11
C THR A 66 -13.52 9.76 17.48
N ARG A 67 -14.11 8.56 17.57
CA ARG A 67 -15.48 8.30 17.07
C ARG A 67 -16.48 9.20 17.78
N ASP A 68 -16.51 9.14 19.12
CA ASP A 68 -17.48 9.88 19.92
C ASP A 68 -17.36 11.40 19.69
N GLY A 69 -16.14 11.89 19.45
CA GLY A 69 -15.88 13.29 19.15
C GLY A 69 -16.40 13.74 17.78
N ALA A 70 -16.27 12.90 16.75
CA ALA A 70 -16.75 13.20 15.41
C ALA A 70 -18.28 13.09 15.28
N LEU A 71 -18.90 12.26 16.12
CA LEU A 71 -20.35 12.04 16.18
C LEU A 71 -21.07 12.98 17.16
N ALA A 72 -20.33 13.74 17.97
CA ALA A 72 -20.91 14.67 18.92
C ALA A 72 -21.59 15.84 18.21
N GLU A 73 -22.73 16.28 18.74
CA GLU A 73 -23.34 17.54 18.35
C GLU A 73 -22.57 18.69 19.00
N LEU A 74 -22.09 19.62 18.18
CA LEU A 74 -21.35 20.81 18.57
C LEU A 74 -21.98 22.02 17.87
N ASP A 75 -22.42 23.01 18.65
CA ASP A 75 -23.05 24.24 18.16
C ASP A 75 -24.20 24.01 17.15
N GLY A 76 -25.00 22.96 17.38
CA GLY A 76 -26.15 22.60 16.53
C GLY A 76 -25.80 21.85 15.25
N THR A 77 -24.54 21.43 15.09
CA THR A 77 -24.07 20.65 13.94
C THR A 77 -23.38 19.36 14.38
N THR A 78 -23.25 18.39 13.47
CA THR A 78 -22.50 17.15 13.72
C THR A 78 -21.51 16.96 12.58
N ALA A 79 -20.23 16.78 12.92
CA ALA A 79 -19.18 16.65 11.90
C ALA A 79 -19.39 15.42 11.02
N VAL A 80 -19.75 14.29 11.63
CA VAL A 80 -19.95 13.02 10.94
C VAL A 80 -21.30 12.42 11.35
N VAL A 81 -22.22 12.28 10.40
CA VAL A 81 -23.50 11.60 10.58
C VAL A 81 -23.47 10.27 9.80
N PRO A 82 -23.32 9.13 10.49
CA PRO A 82 -23.25 7.80 9.87
C PRO A 82 -24.37 7.54 8.87
N GLY A 83 -24.01 7.11 7.67
CA GLY A 83 -24.94 6.82 6.57
C GLY A 83 -25.49 8.07 5.86
N LYS A 84 -25.15 9.28 6.31
CA LYS A 84 -25.74 10.52 5.80
C LYS A 84 -24.69 11.59 5.46
N PRO A 85 -23.96 11.43 4.35
CA PRO A 85 -22.96 12.42 3.91
C PRO A 85 -23.53 13.83 3.76
N SER A 86 -24.77 13.98 3.27
CA SER A 86 -25.40 15.29 3.07
C SER A 86 -25.79 16.00 4.37
N GLU A 87 -25.91 15.28 5.48
CA GLU A 87 -26.19 15.85 6.81
C GLU A 87 -24.89 16.01 7.63
N SER A 88 -23.74 15.63 7.09
CA SER A 88 -22.44 15.66 7.79
C SER A 88 -21.70 16.95 7.49
N GLU A 89 -21.42 17.74 8.53
CA GLU A 89 -20.73 19.03 8.39
C GLU A 89 -19.33 18.87 7.78
N LEU A 90 -18.63 17.76 8.06
CA LEU A 90 -17.34 17.44 7.43
C LEU A 90 -17.45 17.46 5.91
N VAL A 91 -18.53 16.90 5.34
CA VAL A 91 -18.72 16.86 3.89
C VAL A 91 -18.98 18.24 3.33
N ALA A 92 -19.83 19.05 3.99
CA ALA A 92 -20.09 20.42 3.59
C ALA A 92 -18.79 21.25 3.55
N ARG A 93 -17.96 21.12 4.60
CA ARG A 93 -16.69 21.84 4.75
C ARG A 93 -15.64 21.47 3.71
N ILE A 94 -15.61 20.24 3.20
CA ILE A 94 -14.61 19.83 2.19
C ILE A 94 -15.05 20.10 0.75
N ILE A 95 -16.33 20.43 0.49
CA ILE A 95 -16.85 20.67 -0.86
C ILE A 95 -17.31 22.11 -1.11
N THR A 96 -17.44 22.93 -0.08
CA THR A 96 -17.83 24.33 -0.23
C THR A 96 -16.81 25.11 -1.08
N ASP A 97 -17.32 26.14 -1.78
CA ASP A 97 -16.49 27.11 -2.50
C ASP A 97 -16.24 28.38 -1.65
N ASP A 98 -16.84 28.47 -0.46
CA ASP A 98 -16.60 29.56 0.49
C ASP A 98 -15.26 29.36 1.21
N GLU A 99 -14.32 30.28 1.02
CA GLU A 99 -12.97 30.19 1.57
C GLU A 99 -12.93 30.25 3.10
N ASP A 100 -13.90 30.93 3.74
CA ASP A 100 -13.97 31.05 5.20
C ASP A 100 -14.45 29.74 5.85
N ASP A 101 -15.27 28.98 5.12
CA ASP A 101 -15.81 27.70 5.59
C ASP A 101 -15.05 26.47 5.09
N LEU A 102 -14.23 26.61 4.04
CA LEU A 102 -13.50 25.50 3.40
C LEU A 102 -12.47 24.87 4.35
N MET A 103 -12.52 23.54 4.44
CA MET A 103 -11.55 22.73 5.18
C MET A 103 -10.81 21.73 4.26
N PRO A 104 -9.49 21.57 4.40
CA PRO A 104 -8.60 22.38 5.23
C PRO A 104 -8.55 23.85 4.77
N PRO A 105 -8.33 24.81 5.69
CA PRO A 105 -8.24 26.22 5.33
C PRO A 105 -7.10 26.50 4.34
N PRO A 106 -7.25 27.45 3.39
CA PRO A 106 -6.20 27.73 2.39
C PRO A 106 -4.83 28.06 2.97
N ASP A 107 -4.80 28.74 4.13
CA ASP A 107 -3.57 29.14 4.84
C ASP A 107 -2.82 27.96 5.49
N SER A 108 -3.47 26.80 5.64
CA SER A 108 -2.84 25.58 6.14
C SER A 108 -1.85 24.95 5.15
N GLY A 109 -1.93 25.32 3.86
CA GLY A 109 -1.15 24.74 2.78
C GLY A 109 -1.55 23.29 2.42
N LYS A 110 -2.62 22.76 3.02
CA LYS A 110 -3.13 21.41 2.79
C LYS A 110 -4.36 21.44 1.90
N LYS A 111 -4.53 20.41 1.08
CA LYS A 111 -5.67 20.31 0.17
C LYS A 111 -6.07 18.86 -0.05
N LEU A 112 -7.37 18.63 -0.06
CA LEU A 112 -7.94 17.35 -0.48
C LEU A 112 -8.18 17.35 -1.98
N ASP A 113 -7.70 16.31 -2.66
CA ASP A 113 -8.07 16.04 -4.06
C ASP A 113 -9.46 15.40 -4.17
N ALA A 114 -9.98 15.28 -5.40
CA ALA A 114 -11.31 14.74 -5.64
C ALA A 114 -11.48 13.29 -5.17
N THR A 115 -10.41 12.47 -5.24
CA THR A 115 -10.43 11.07 -4.79
C THR A 115 -10.53 10.99 -3.27
N GLN A 116 -9.76 11.83 -2.56
CA GLN A 116 -9.78 11.91 -1.11
C GLN A 116 -11.13 12.41 -0.59
N LYS A 117 -11.71 13.43 -1.23
CA LYS A 117 -13.06 13.92 -0.89
C LYS A 117 -14.12 12.83 -1.09
N ALA A 118 -14.05 12.12 -2.22
CA ALA A 118 -14.97 11.01 -2.50
C ALA A 118 -14.81 9.86 -1.49
N LEU A 119 -13.58 9.58 -1.02
CA LEU A 119 -13.30 8.54 -0.05
C LEU A 119 -13.92 8.87 1.33
N LEU A 120 -13.81 10.12 1.78
CA LEU A 120 -14.45 10.59 3.02
C LEU A 120 -15.99 10.53 2.92
N GLN A 121 -16.56 10.98 1.80
CA GLN A 121 -18.00 10.88 1.57
C GLN A 121 -18.50 9.43 1.57
N ARG A 122 -17.77 8.54 0.89
CA ARG A 122 -18.14 7.12 0.84
C ARG A 122 -18.01 6.46 2.21
N TRP A 123 -16.95 6.76 2.97
CA TRP A 123 -16.80 6.26 4.33
C TRP A 123 -17.97 6.65 5.23
N ILE A 124 -18.41 7.91 5.14
CA ILE A 124 -19.59 8.37 5.87
C ILE A 124 -20.85 7.63 5.40
N ALA A 125 -21.03 7.47 4.09
CA ALA A 125 -22.16 6.73 3.51
C ALA A 125 -22.20 5.25 3.97
N GLU A 126 -21.04 4.63 4.16
CA GLU A 126 -20.88 3.24 4.62
C GLU A 126 -21.03 3.10 6.15
N GLY A 127 -21.34 4.18 6.88
CA GLY A 127 -21.61 4.14 8.33
C GLY A 127 -20.54 4.78 9.20
N ALA A 128 -19.51 5.38 8.59
CA ALA A 128 -18.44 6.10 9.28
C ALA A 128 -17.77 5.29 10.41
N GLU A 129 -17.55 4.00 10.19
CA GLU A 129 -16.94 3.16 11.23
C GLU A 129 -15.49 3.60 11.51
N TYR A 130 -15.21 3.76 12.80
CA TYR A 130 -13.88 4.04 13.32
C TYR A 130 -13.24 2.75 13.75
N ASP A 131 -11.92 2.69 13.60
CA ASP A 131 -11.16 1.51 13.94
C ASP A 131 -10.08 1.82 14.96
N LEU A 132 -9.66 0.82 15.73
CA LEU A 132 -8.58 0.96 16.71
C LEU A 132 -7.24 1.17 15.99
N HIS A 133 -6.29 1.80 16.68
CA HIS A 133 -4.92 1.82 16.18
C HIS A 133 -4.38 0.38 16.10
N TRP A 134 -3.60 0.06 15.06
CA TRP A 134 -3.15 -1.32 14.78
C TRP A 134 -2.45 -2.00 15.97
N ALA A 135 -1.77 -1.22 16.82
CA ALA A 135 -1.09 -1.72 18.02
C ALA A 135 -2.02 -2.24 19.13
N TYR A 136 -3.31 -1.84 19.11
CA TYR A 136 -4.31 -2.26 20.09
C TYR A 136 -5.27 -3.32 19.55
N LYS A 137 -5.07 -3.76 18.30
CA LYS A 137 -5.86 -4.85 17.73
C LYS A 137 -5.24 -6.19 18.08
N PRO A 138 -6.05 -7.22 18.32
CA PRO A 138 -5.57 -8.59 18.38
C PRO A 138 -4.82 -8.95 17.09
N VAL A 139 -3.64 -9.56 17.22
CA VAL A 139 -2.88 -10.03 16.06
C VAL A 139 -3.57 -11.27 15.47
N ALA A 140 -4.05 -11.15 14.24
CA ALA A 140 -4.60 -12.27 13.47
C ALA A 140 -3.54 -12.81 12.49
N ARG A 141 -3.56 -14.12 12.25
CA ARG A 141 -2.70 -14.74 11.23
C ARG A 141 -3.36 -14.60 9.85
N PRO A 142 -2.82 -13.79 8.93
CA PRO A 142 -3.44 -13.61 7.62
C PRO A 142 -3.29 -14.88 6.78
N VAL A 143 -4.24 -15.12 5.89
CA VAL A 143 -4.16 -16.20 4.90
C VAL A 143 -3.23 -15.73 3.77
N PRO A 144 -2.12 -16.42 3.49
CA PRO A 144 -1.22 -16.02 2.42
C PRO A 144 -1.89 -16.12 1.04
N PRO A 145 -1.65 -15.17 0.12
CA PRO A 145 -2.25 -15.19 -1.20
C PRO A 145 -1.76 -16.40 -2.01
N ARG A 146 -2.66 -16.95 -2.81
CA ARG A 146 -2.34 -18.04 -3.73
C ARG A 146 -1.64 -17.47 -4.96
N VAL A 147 -0.31 -17.57 -4.97
CA VAL A 147 0.53 -17.26 -6.13
C VAL A 147 0.96 -18.57 -6.81
N LYS A 148 1.04 -18.57 -8.15
CA LYS A 148 1.56 -19.73 -8.90
C LYS A 148 2.99 -20.04 -8.45
N ASN A 149 3.28 -21.35 -8.27
CA ASN A 149 4.55 -21.89 -7.76
C ASN A 149 5.75 -21.39 -8.58
N ASP A 150 6.31 -20.28 -8.11
CA ASP A 150 7.51 -19.65 -8.62
C ASP A 150 8.68 -20.04 -7.70
N SER A 151 9.86 -20.26 -8.29
CA SER A 151 11.11 -20.44 -7.56
C SER A 151 11.45 -19.28 -6.61
N PHE A 152 10.82 -18.11 -6.78
CA PHE A 152 10.95 -16.96 -5.88
C PHE A 152 10.35 -17.18 -4.48
N VAL A 153 9.32 -18.02 -4.34
CA VAL A 153 8.56 -18.14 -3.08
C VAL A 153 9.26 -19.11 -2.12
N LEU A 154 9.95 -18.58 -1.11
CA LEU A 154 10.62 -19.37 -0.08
C LEU A 154 9.78 -19.48 1.21
N ASN A 155 8.97 -18.46 1.50
CA ASN A 155 8.07 -18.43 2.65
C ASN A 155 6.78 -17.65 2.35
N ASP A 156 5.89 -17.53 3.35
CA ASP A 156 4.59 -16.89 3.16
C ASP A 156 4.67 -15.38 2.93
N ILE A 157 5.71 -14.69 3.42
CA ILE A 157 5.96 -13.26 3.15
C ILE A 157 6.19 -13.05 1.65
N ASP A 158 6.95 -13.94 1.00
CA ASP A 158 7.23 -13.85 -0.43
C ASP A 158 5.97 -13.96 -1.28
N ARG A 159 4.94 -14.67 -0.78
CA ARG A 159 3.62 -14.74 -1.44
C ARG A 159 2.95 -13.38 -1.48
N PHE A 160 2.98 -12.63 -0.37
CA PHE A 160 2.41 -11.27 -0.30
C PHE A 160 3.20 -10.30 -1.20
N VAL A 161 4.53 -10.39 -1.18
CA VAL A 161 5.40 -9.56 -2.03
C VAL A 161 5.13 -9.86 -3.51
N LEU A 162 5.12 -11.13 -3.91
CA LEU A 162 4.89 -11.53 -5.29
C LEU A 162 3.49 -11.18 -5.79
N ALA A 163 2.46 -11.34 -4.95
CA ALA A 163 1.11 -10.91 -5.28
C ALA A 163 1.07 -9.40 -5.56
N THR A 164 1.73 -8.60 -4.73
CA THR A 164 1.77 -7.13 -4.87
C THR A 164 2.59 -6.69 -6.08
N LEU A 165 3.73 -7.33 -6.37
CA LEU A 165 4.52 -7.03 -7.56
C LEU A 165 3.69 -7.26 -8.83
N ARG A 166 2.97 -8.39 -8.90
CA ARG A 166 2.14 -8.73 -10.06
C ARG A 166 0.96 -7.80 -10.26
N THR A 167 0.28 -7.37 -9.20
CA THR A 167 -0.81 -6.37 -9.33
C THR A 167 -0.29 -5.03 -9.85
N LYS A 168 1.00 -4.73 -9.64
CA LYS A 168 1.69 -3.55 -10.18
C LYS A 168 2.40 -3.80 -11.52
N GLY A 169 2.26 -4.98 -12.12
CA GLY A 169 2.90 -5.31 -13.40
C GLY A 169 4.43 -5.48 -13.31
N HIS A 170 4.95 -5.81 -12.13
CA HIS A 170 6.36 -6.07 -11.89
C HIS A 170 6.64 -7.55 -11.65
N GLU A 171 7.84 -7.98 -12.03
CA GLU A 171 8.37 -9.31 -11.75
C GLU A 171 9.59 -9.21 -10.80
N PRO A 172 9.85 -10.24 -9.98
CA PRO A 172 11.02 -10.26 -9.13
C PRO A 172 12.33 -10.14 -9.92
N ALA A 173 13.29 -9.42 -9.34
CA ALA A 173 14.64 -9.39 -9.88
C ALA A 173 15.33 -10.74 -9.69
N ARG A 174 16.21 -11.11 -10.63
CA ARG A 174 17.08 -12.28 -10.47
C ARG A 174 18.02 -12.09 -9.28
N GLU A 175 18.37 -13.19 -8.62
CA GLU A 175 19.39 -13.19 -7.60
C GLU A 175 20.73 -12.70 -8.18
N ALA A 176 21.46 -11.91 -7.38
CA ALA A 176 22.78 -11.44 -7.77
C ALA A 176 23.79 -12.59 -7.78
N ASP A 177 24.85 -12.47 -8.60
CA ASP A 177 25.95 -13.42 -8.55
C ASP A 177 26.65 -13.39 -7.17
N ARG A 178 27.32 -14.50 -6.82
CA ARG A 178 27.94 -14.66 -5.50
C ARG A 178 28.96 -13.58 -5.15
N ARG A 179 29.69 -13.03 -6.12
CA ARG A 179 30.69 -11.97 -5.85
C ARG A 179 30.00 -10.65 -5.54
N THR A 180 28.94 -10.34 -6.29
CA THR A 180 28.10 -9.17 -6.01
C THR A 180 27.38 -9.32 -4.66
N LEU A 181 26.86 -10.51 -4.35
CA LEU A 181 26.10 -10.75 -3.13
C LEU A 181 26.93 -10.56 -1.87
N ILE A 182 28.13 -11.15 -1.77
CA ILE A 182 29.00 -10.94 -0.61
C ILE A 182 29.43 -9.48 -0.47
N ARG A 183 29.75 -8.81 -1.59
CA ARG A 183 30.12 -7.40 -1.55
C ARG A 183 28.98 -6.55 -0.98
N ARG A 184 27.74 -6.75 -1.44
CA ARG A 184 26.56 -6.03 -0.95
C ARG A 184 26.33 -6.30 0.54
N LEU A 185 26.29 -7.56 0.95
CA LEU A 185 26.05 -7.94 2.34
C LEU A 185 27.12 -7.39 3.29
N SER A 186 28.40 -7.40 2.90
CA SER A 186 29.46 -6.84 3.74
C SER A 186 29.33 -5.33 3.90
N PHE A 187 29.10 -4.58 2.82
CA PHE A 187 28.89 -3.13 2.96
C PHE A 187 27.64 -2.78 3.74
N ASP A 188 26.55 -3.51 3.54
CA ASP A 188 25.28 -3.23 4.21
C ASP A 188 25.38 -3.50 5.72
N LEU A 189 25.89 -4.67 6.09
CA LEU A 189 25.95 -5.10 7.49
C LEU A 189 27.16 -4.52 8.24
N THR A 190 28.34 -4.44 7.64
CA THR A 190 29.55 -4.02 8.37
C THR A 190 30.14 -2.70 7.88
N GLY A 191 29.62 -2.11 6.79
CA GLY A 191 30.20 -0.90 6.18
C GLY A 191 31.56 -1.11 5.51
N LEU A 192 32.08 -2.34 5.48
CA LEU A 192 33.41 -2.66 5.01
C LEU A 192 33.36 -3.62 3.81
N PRO A 193 34.33 -3.54 2.88
CA PRO A 193 34.46 -4.53 1.81
C PRO A 193 34.86 -5.90 2.39
N PRO A 194 34.42 -7.02 1.78
CA PRO A 194 34.90 -8.34 2.18
C PRO A 194 36.36 -8.53 1.80
N THR A 195 37.09 -9.33 2.59
CA THR A 195 38.45 -9.73 2.21
C THR A 195 38.43 -10.72 1.05
N TRP A 196 39.54 -10.82 0.32
CA TRP A 196 39.65 -11.77 -0.78
C TRP A 196 39.43 -13.24 -0.33
N GLU A 197 39.89 -13.59 0.86
CA GLU A 197 39.69 -14.91 1.44
C GLU A 197 38.21 -15.20 1.72
N GLN A 198 37.49 -14.22 2.28
CA GLN A 198 36.05 -14.32 2.51
C GLN A 198 35.28 -14.48 1.20
N VAL A 199 35.66 -13.73 0.15
CA VAL A 199 35.06 -13.87 -1.19
C VAL A 199 35.28 -15.28 -1.74
N ARG A 200 36.52 -15.81 -1.71
CA ARG A 200 36.80 -17.16 -2.20
C ARG A 200 36.03 -18.22 -1.43
N ALA A 201 36.03 -18.14 -0.10
CA ALA A 201 35.33 -19.09 0.75
C ALA A 201 33.82 -19.10 0.48
N PHE A 202 33.21 -17.91 0.35
CA PHE A 202 31.78 -17.81 0.04
C PHE A 202 31.46 -18.26 -1.39
N VAL A 203 32.25 -17.87 -2.39
CA VAL A 203 32.01 -18.27 -3.78
C VAL A 203 32.10 -19.79 -3.94
N ALA A 204 32.99 -20.45 -3.21
CA ALA A 204 33.17 -21.90 -3.25
C ALA A 204 32.11 -22.69 -2.45
N ASP A 205 31.42 -22.08 -1.48
CA ASP A 205 30.43 -22.78 -0.65
C ASP A 205 29.11 -23.00 -1.40
N SER A 206 28.96 -24.13 -2.10
CA SER A 206 27.72 -24.49 -2.82
C SER A 206 26.57 -24.94 -1.91
N SER A 207 26.72 -24.91 -0.58
CA SER A 207 25.66 -25.38 0.32
C SER A 207 24.42 -24.48 0.25
N PRO A 208 23.21 -25.04 0.44
CA PRO A 208 21.97 -24.26 0.49
C PRO A 208 21.94 -23.19 1.62
N ARG A 209 22.85 -23.30 2.60
CA ARG A 209 22.97 -22.35 3.72
C ARG A 209 24.14 -21.38 3.58
N ALA A 210 24.80 -21.31 2.43
CA ALA A 210 25.97 -20.44 2.23
C ALA A 210 25.68 -18.97 2.55
N VAL A 211 24.52 -18.46 2.10
CA VAL A 211 24.09 -17.08 2.38
C VAL A 211 23.82 -16.89 3.87
N GLY A 212 23.06 -17.80 4.49
CA GLY A 212 22.78 -17.75 5.93
C GLY A 212 24.05 -17.73 6.78
N LYS A 213 24.99 -18.64 6.52
CA LYS A 213 26.30 -18.67 7.20
C LYS A 213 27.10 -17.39 7.04
N LEU A 214 27.05 -16.77 5.85
CA LEU A 214 27.70 -15.48 5.61
C LEU A 214 27.06 -14.38 6.45
N VAL A 215 25.72 -14.30 6.46
CA VAL A 215 24.97 -13.31 7.26
C VAL A 215 25.26 -13.50 8.75
N ASP A 216 25.18 -14.72 9.28
CA ASP A 216 25.48 -15.01 10.69
C ASP A 216 26.88 -14.53 11.09
N ARG A 217 27.88 -14.78 10.25
CA ARG A 217 29.26 -14.32 10.47
C ARG A 217 29.40 -12.81 10.41
N LEU A 218 28.69 -12.13 9.51
CA LEU A 218 28.72 -10.67 9.41
C LEU A 218 28.04 -10.02 10.62
N LEU A 219 26.88 -10.52 11.03
CA LEU A 219 26.16 -10.06 12.23
C LEU A 219 26.95 -10.28 13.53
N ALA A 220 27.71 -11.38 13.61
CA ALA A 220 28.57 -11.68 14.76
C ALA A 220 29.87 -10.83 14.81
N SER A 221 30.18 -10.07 13.75
CA SER A 221 31.37 -9.22 13.72
C SER A 221 31.18 -7.97 14.59
N PRO A 222 32.20 -7.52 15.35
CA PRO A 222 32.14 -6.21 16.02
C PRO A 222 31.84 -5.04 15.06
N HIS A 223 32.27 -5.15 13.80
CA HIS A 223 32.01 -4.16 12.77
C HIS A 223 30.52 -3.99 12.43
N TYR A 224 29.68 -5.00 12.66
CA TYR A 224 28.23 -4.82 12.56
C TYR A 224 27.72 -3.86 13.64
N GLY A 225 28.17 -4.03 14.88
CA GLY A 225 27.85 -3.12 15.98
C GLY A 225 28.33 -1.69 15.70
N GLU A 226 29.56 -1.54 15.20
CA GLU A 226 30.12 -0.25 14.78
C GLU A 226 29.26 0.39 13.67
N ARG A 227 28.89 -0.38 12.65
CA ARG A 227 28.04 0.08 11.54
C ARG A 227 26.68 0.59 12.03
N MET A 228 26.03 -0.14 12.94
CA MET A 228 24.75 0.28 13.51
C MET A 228 24.88 1.51 14.41
N ALA A 229 26.02 1.67 15.10
CA ALA A 229 26.27 2.81 15.97
C ALA A 229 26.55 4.11 15.19
N ILE A 230 27.15 4.04 13.98
CA ILE A 230 27.49 5.24 13.19
C ILE A 230 26.30 6.17 12.99
N TYR A 231 25.13 5.64 12.63
CA TYR A 231 23.93 6.46 12.42
C TYR A 231 23.57 7.28 13.68
N TRP A 232 23.67 6.67 14.86
CA TRP A 232 23.41 7.34 16.12
C TRP A 232 24.49 8.35 16.49
N LEU A 233 25.77 8.02 16.28
CA LEU A 233 26.88 8.93 16.55
C LEU A 233 26.82 10.18 15.66
N ASP A 234 26.41 10.02 14.39
CA ASP A 234 26.20 11.15 13.49
C ASP A 234 25.05 12.05 13.99
N LEU A 235 23.93 11.48 14.43
CA LEU A 235 22.82 12.25 14.99
C LEU A 235 23.18 13.00 16.28
N VAL A 236 23.89 12.34 17.19
CA VAL A 236 24.29 12.95 18.49
C VAL A 236 25.24 14.13 18.29
N ARG A 237 26.11 14.07 17.28
CA ARG A 237 27.03 15.18 16.96
C ARG A 237 26.33 16.50 16.62
N TYR A 238 25.08 16.45 16.16
CA TYR A 238 24.29 17.62 15.78
C TYR A 238 23.15 17.92 16.78
N ALA A 239 23.13 17.25 17.93
CA ALA A 239 22.09 17.39 18.95
C ALA A 239 22.44 18.41 20.07
N ASP A 240 23.59 19.09 19.95
CA ASP A 240 24.04 20.17 20.85
C ASP A 240 23.46 21.54 20.44
#